data_AF-V4TBF9-F1
#
_entry.id   AF-V4TBF9-F1
#
_cell.length_a   1.000
_cell.length_b   1.000
_cell.length_c   1.000
_cell.angle_alpha   90.00
_cell.angle_beta   90.00
_cell.angle_gamma   90.00
#
_symmetry.space_group_name_H-M   'P 1'
#
loop_
_entity.id
_entity.type
_entity.pdbx_description
1 polymer ?
#
loop_
_entity_poly.entity_id
_entity_poly.type
_entity_poly.pdbx_seq_one_letter_code
_entity_poly.pdbx_strand_id
1 'polypeptide(L)'
;HRPNINYMGLGLCLRKPNPSLLIVNPGGMNFEAFFKDWLIRQENLSYQLLDAIAPENIHNNELHQCLIDQVLSHYQQYYLEKSLAATEDVFQIISPPWLTFPERTFLWIGGFRPSLIFKLIANSVQDLTAEQESEVQQVKAETRREERELGQTMARVQESVASAPFMNLARRSANLVDREVPEAEAAMKELQKGMLAVLEAADALR
;
A
#
# COMPACT_ATOMS: atom_id res chain seq x y z
N HIS A 1 -11.13 35.25 4.30
CA HIS A 1 -9.71 35.27 3.90
C HIS A 1 -9.45 34.01 3.10
N ARG A 2 -9.32 34.10 1.77
CA ARG A 2 -8.95 32.97 0.91
C ARG A 2 -7.43 32.88 0.87
N PRO A 3 -6.80 31.70 1.01
CA PRO A 3 -5.37 31.59 0.78
C PRO A 3 -5.06 31.78 -0.70
N ASN A 4 -3.99 32.52 -0.94
CA ASN A 4 -3.47 32.91 -2.24
C ASN A 4 -2.83 31.66 -2.89
N ILE A 5 -3.50 31.06 -3.87
CA ILE A 5 -2.97 29.92 -4.61
C ILE A 5 -1.93 30.47 -5.59
N ASN A 6 -0.66 30.22 -5.28
CA ASN A 6 0.46 30.64 -6.10
C ASN A 6 0.45 29.82 -7.40
N TYR A 7 0.07 30.46 -8.52
CA TYR A 7 0.19 29.91 -9.86
C TYR A 7 1.67 29.81 -10.27
N MET A 8 2.39 28.83 -9.71
CA MET A 8 3.74 28.43 -10.16
C MET A 8 3.78 26.97 -10.64
N GLY A 9 2.63 26.33 -10.88
CA GLY A 9 2.55 24.93 -11.31
C GLY A 9 2.60 24.69 -12.82
N LEU A 10 2.25 25.68 -13.65
CA LEU A 10 2.10 25.47 -15.11
C LEU A 10 3.44 25.32 -15.87
N GLY A 11 4.58 25.50 -15.20
CA GLY A 11 5.91 25.37 -15.81
C GLY A 11 6.53 23.97 -15.77
N LEU A 12 5.90 22.98 -15.11
CA LEU A 12 6.51 21.68 -14.85
C LEU A 12 6.14 20.56 -15.84
N CYS A 13 5.06 20.68 -16.62
CA CYS A 13 4.67 19.62 -17.58
C CYS A 13 5.57 19.49 -18.82
N LEU A 14 6.57 20.36 -19.03
CA LEU A 14 7.53 20.23 -20.13
C LEU A 14 8.70 19.26 -19.84
N ARG A 15 8.81 18.72 -18.63
CA ARG A 15 9.67 17.55 -18.38
C ARG A 15 8.79 16.31 -18.36
N LYS A 16 8.85 15.51 -19.43
CA LYS A 16 8.39 14.12 -19.39
C LYS A 16 8.97 13.48 -18.11
N PRO A 17 8.15 12.84 -17.27
CA PRO A 17 8.69 12.08 -16.15
C PRO A 17 9.64 11.05 -16.72
N ASN A 18 10.91 11.11 -16.33
CA ASN A 18 11.89 10.11 -16.71
C ASN A 18 11.54 8.84 -15.91
N PRO A 19 11.16 7.72 -16.55
CA PRO A 19 10.83 6.48 -15.85
C PRO A 19 12.00 5.91 -15.05
N SER A 20 13.23 6.38 -15.30
CA SER A 20 14.45 6.01 -14.58
C SER A 20 14.76 6.88 -13.35
N LEU A 21 13.90 7.85 -13.02
CA LEU A 21 13.99 8.68 -11.82
C LEU A 21 12.79 8.41 -10.92
N LEU A 22 12.57 7.14 -10.57
CA LEU A 22 11.97 6.83 -9.28
C LEU A 22 12.90 7.49 -8.26
N ILE A 23 12.47 8.61 -7.69
CA ILE A 23 13.18 9.22 -6.57
C ILE A 23 13.04 8.22 -5.42
N VAL A 24 13.94 7.24 -5.38
CA VAL A 24 14.21 6.45 -4.19
C VAL A 24 14.55 7.46 -3.11
N ASN A 25 13.89 7.33 -1.98
CA ASN A 25 13.95 8.20 -0.82
C ASN A 25 15.35 8.80 -0.64
N PRO A 26 15.56 10.10 -0.98
CA PRO A 26 16.90 10.66 -1.21
C PRO A 26 17.66 10.97 0.09
N GLY A 27 17.19 10.46 1.24
CA GLY A 27 17.68 10.90 2.55
C GLY A 27 17.76 9.85 3.65
N GLY A 28 17.63 8.54 3.36
CA GLY A 28 17.66 7.53 4.43
C GLY A 28 16.58 7.76 5.52
N MET A 29 15.48 8.42 5.15
CA MET A 29 14.36 8.67 6.05
C MET A 29 13.62 7.36 6.28
N ASN A 30 13.18 7.10 7.52
CA ASN A 30 12.36 5.93 7.81
C ASN A 30 11.02 5.99 7.05
N PHE A 31 10.37 4.83 6.92
CA PHE A 31 9.15 4.71 6.14
C PHE A 31 8.00 5.59 6.67
N GLU A 32 7.91 5.82 7.98
CA GLU A 32 6.90 6.72 8.56
C GLU A 32 7.02 8.15 8.03
N ALA A 33 8.23 8.71 8.04
CA ALA A 33 8.49 10.05 7.54
C ALA A 33 8.17 10.14 6.04
N PHE A 34 8.64 9.14 5.26
CA PHE A 34 8.30 9.03 3.85
C PHE A 34 6.78 8.99 3.63
N PHE A 35 6.05 8.17 4.40
CA PHE A 35 4.61 7.99 4.26
C PHE A 35 3.84 9.29 4.55
N LYS A 36 4.24 10.03 5.59
CA LYS A 36 3.64 11.33 5.93
C LYS A 36 3.87 12.36 4.82
N ASP A 37 5.08 12.45 4.29
CA ASP A 37 5.40 13.34 3.17
C ASP A 37 4.67 12.92 1.88
N TRP A 38 4.56 11.61 1.65
CA TRP A 38 3.82 11.04 0.53
C TRP A 38 2.34 11.44 0.60
N LEU A 39 1.70 11.36 1.78
CA LEU A 39 0.31 11.78 1.98
C LEU A 39 0.09 13.27 1.66
N ILE A 40 1.03 14.15 2.03
CA ILE A 40 0.93 15.58 1.72
C ILE A 40 0.96 15.81 0.19
N ARG A 41 1.84 15.08 -0.52
CA ARG A 41 1.89 15.13 -1.98
C ARG A 41 0.63 14.55 -2.63
N GLN A 42 0.08 13.46 -2.08
CA GLN A 42 -1.19 12.87 -2.52
C GLN A 42 -2.35 13.87 -2.38
N GLU A 43 -2.41 14.62 -1.27
CA GLU A 43 -3.44 15.66 -1.09
C GLU A 43 -3.32 16.76 -2.16
N ASN A 44 -2.09 17.20 -2.47
CA ASN A 44 -1.84 18.16 -3.53
C ASN A 44 -2.28 17.64 -4.91
N LEU A 45 -1.92 16.39 -5.25
CA LEU A 45 -2.38 15.75 -6.48
C LEU A 45 -3.91 15.67 -6.55
N SER A 46 -4.58 15.42 -5.42
CA SER A 46 -6.05 15.44 -5.36
C SER A 46 -6.63 16.81 -5.72
N TYR A 47 -6.04 17.91 -5.25
CA TYR A 47 -6.48 19.25 -5.64
C TYR A 47 -6.25 19.52 -7.13
N GLN A 48 -5.11 19.07 -7.69
CA GLN A 48 -4.83 19.20 -9.12
C GLN A 48 -5.80 18.39 -9.99
N LEU A 49 -6.19 17.19 -9.56
CA LEU A 49 -7.20 16.39 -10.26
C LEU A 49 -8.58 17.08 -10.27
N LEU A 50 -8.97 17.72 -9.16
CA LEU A 50 -10.22 18.49 -9.10
C LEU A 50 -10.18 19.71 -10.03
N ASP A 51 -9.03 20.40 -10.11
CA ASP A 51 -8.83 21.52 -11.04
C ASP A 51 -8.84 21.07 -12.51
N ALA A 52 -8.32 19.88 -12.79
CA ALA A 52 -8.25 19.31 -14.13
C ALA A 52 -9.63 18.98 -14.73
N ILE A 53 -10.61 18.66 -13.88
CA ILE A 53 -12.00 18.38 -14.30
C ILE A 53 -12.87 19.64 -14.31
N ALA A 54 -12.34 20.79 -13.91
CA ALA A 54 -13.07 22.05 -13.96
C ALA A 54 -13.38 22.44 -15.43
N PRO A 55 -14.50 23.15 -15.71
CA PRO A 55 -14.92 23.48 -17.08
C PRO A 55 -13.85 24.14 -17.95
N GLU A 56 -12.95 24.91 -17.35
CA GLU A 56 -11.80 25.57 -17.98
C GLU A 56 -10.75 24.58 -18.51
N ASN A 57 -10.61 23.42 -17.89
CA ASN A 57 -9.55 22.45 -18.15
C ASN A 57 -10.07 21.12 -18.72
N ILE A 58 -11.39 20.94 -18.84
CA ILE A 58 -12.03 19.68 -19.21
C ILE A 58 -11.64 19.15 -20.62
N HIS A 59 -11.13 20.01 -21.50
CA HIS A 59 -10.64 19.63 -22.83
C HIS A 59 -9.10 19.62 -22.93
N ASN A 60 -8.39 19.83 -21.82
CA ASN A 60 -6.94 19.90 -21.79
C ASN A 60 -6.34 18.49 -21.64
N ASN A 61 -6.34 17.74 -22.74
CA ASN A 61 -5.84 16.35 -22.77
C ASN A 61 -4.37 16.23 -22.36
N GLU A 62 -3.53 17.23 -22.65
CA GLU A 62 -2.11 17.23 -22.27
C GLU A 62 -1.96 17.34 -20.74
N LEU A 63 -2.72 18.23 -20.10
CA LEU A 63 -2.78 18.34 -18.64
C LEU A 63 -3.29 17.03 -18.01
N HIS A 64 -4.37 16.46 -18.57
CA HIS A 64 -4.93 15.21 -18.08
C HIS A 64 -3.92 14.08 -18.13
N GLN A 65 -3.24 13.89 -19.26
CA GLN A 65 -2.22 12.86 -19.38
C GLN A 65 -1.04 13.11 -18.43
N CYS A 66 -0.57 14.36 -18.33
CA CYS A 66 0.51 14.75 -17.42
C CYS A 66 0.15 14.43 -15.95
N LEU A 67 -1.10 14.64 -15.53
CA LEU A 67 -1.56 14.34 -14.17
C LEU A 67 -1.74 12.85 -13.94
N ILE A 68 -2.27 12.10 -14.93
CA ILE A 68 -2.36 10.64 -14.85
C ILE A 68 -0.97 10.04 -14.64
N ASP A 69 0.02 10.44 -15.45
CA ASP A 69 1.39 9.94 -15.34
C ASP A 69 2.01 10.27 -13.97
N GLN A 70 1.76 11.47 -13.45
CA GLN A 70 2.22 11.89 -12.13
C GLN A 70 1.59 11.05 -11.00
N VAL A 71 0.28 10.82 -11.05
CA VAL A 71 -0.42 9.99 -10.05
C VAL A 71 0.10 8.56 -10.09
N LEU A 72 0.26 7.97 -11.28
CA LEU A 72 0.80 6.62 -11.43
C LEU A 72 2.23 6.53 -10.87
N SER A 73 3.10 7.47 -11.21
CA SER A 73 4.47 7.51 -10.66
C SER A 73 4.47 7.68 -9.14
N HIS A 74 3.54 8.46 -8.60
CA HIS A 74 3.42 8.69 -7.16
C HIS A 74 3.04 7.41 -6.39
N TYR A 75 2.12 6.60 -6.92
CA TYR A 75 1.78 5.30 -6.34
C TYR A 75 2.88 4.25 -6.53
N GLN A 76 3.57 4.24 -7.69
CA GLN A 76 4.73 3.37 -7.91
C GLN A 76 5.83 3.63 -6.87
N GLN A 77 6.11 4.90 -6.57
CA GLN A 77 7.05 5.27 -5.52
C GLN A 77 6.62 4.73 -4.15
N TYR A 78 5.33 4.84 -3.81
CA TYR A 78 4.82 4.31 -2.54
C TYR A 78 5.08 2.81 -2.38
N TYR A 79 4.72 2.00 -3.39
CA TYR A 79 4.90 0.55 -3.30
C TYR A 79 6.37 0.14 -3.31
N LEU A 80 7.24 0.86 -4.03
CA LEU A 80 8.68 0.62 -3.99
C LEU A 80 9.23 0.84 -2.57
N GLU A 81 8.97 2.00 -1.98
CA GLU A 81 9.47 2.34 -0.64
C GLU A 81 8.87 1.43 0.43
N LYS A 82 7.59 1.06 0.28
CA LYS A 82 6.91 0.12 1.17
C LYS A 82 7.54 -1.27 1.10
N SER A 83 7.84 -1.77 -0.10
CA SER A 83 8.51 -3.06 -0.30
C SER A 83 9.89 -3.06 0.36
N LEU A 84 10.69 -2.01 0.15
CA LEU A 84 11.99 -1.86 0.81
C LEU A 84 11.86 -1.88 2.34
N ALA A 85 10.96 -1.08 2.91
CA ALA A 85 10.72 -1.05 4.34
C ALA A 85 10.21 -2.40 4.89
N ALA A 86 9.40 -3.13 4.11
CA ALA A 86 8.93 -4.46 4.49
C ALA A 86 10.05 -5.50 4.49
N THR A 87 11.04 -5.38 3.61
CA THR A 87 12.22 -6.27 3.63
C THR A 87 13.08 -6.09 4.88
N GLU A 88 13.14 -4.87 5.42
CA GLU A 88 13.83 -4.57 6.67
C GLU A 88 13.04 -5.10 7.88
N ASP A 89 11.76 -4.72 7.99
CA ASP A 89 10.85 -5.21 9.01
C ASP A 89 9.42 -5.22 8.46
N VAL A 90 8.87 -6.41 8.22
CA VAL A 90 7.50 -6.54 7.72
C VAL A 90 6.46 -6.13 8.76
N PHE A 91 6.75 -6.30 10.06
CA PHE A 91 5.81 -6.06 11.15
C PHE A 91 5.46 -4.59 11.27
N GLN A 92 6.42 -3.69 11.01
CA GLN A 92 6.15 -2.25 10.96
C GLN A 92 5.14 -1.89 9.85
N ILE A 93 5.07 -2.65 8.75
CA ILE A 93 4.16 -2.37 7.64
C ILE A 93 2.78 -2.97 7.86
N ILE A 94 2.70 -4.20 8.39
CA ILE A 94 1.41 -4.87 8.67
C ILE A 94 0.77 -4.39 9.98
N SER A 95 1.54 -3.77 10.89
CA SER A 95 1.09 -3.22 12.16
C SER A 95 1.72 -1.85 12.41
N PRO A 96 1.39 -0.84 11.58
CA PRO A 96 2.08 0.44 11.60
C PRO A 96 1.81 1.23 12.89
N PRO A 97 2.86 1.55 13.68
CA PRO A 97 2.71 2.31 14.91
C PRO A 97 2.31 3.77 14.66
N TRP A 98 2.60 4.30 13.47
CA TRP A 98 2.33 5.69 13.10
C TRP A 98 0.89 5.98 12.65
N LEU A 99 0.07 4.95 12.45
CA LEU A 99 -1.35 5.13 12.17
C LEU A 99 -2.17 5.26 13.46
N THR A 100 -3.31 5.93 13.38
CA THR A 100 -4.30 6.01 14.45
C THR A 100 -5.13 4.72 14.53
N PHE A 101 -5.83 4.51 15.65
CA PHE A 101 -6.68 3.32 15.83
C PHE A 101 -7.78 3.18 14.74
N PRO A 102 -8.51 4.24 14.36
CA PRO A 102 -9.48 4.15 13.27
C PRO A 102 -8.83 3.75 11.95
N GLU A 103 -7.69 4.33 11.60
CA GLU A 103 -6.96 4.01 10.36
C GLU A 103 -6.53 2.55 10.33
N ARG A 104 -6.00 2.03 11.46
CA ARG A 104 -5.61 0.62 11.58
C ARG A 104 -6.78 -0.35 11.44
N THR A 105 -8.01 0.06 11.78
CA THR A 105 -9.20 -0.80 11.69
C THR A 105 -9.55 -1.15 10.24
N PHE A 106 -9.15 -0.31 9.28
CA PHE A 106 -9.38 -0.53 7.85
C PHE A 106 -8.20 -1.19 7.13
N LEU A 107 -7.11 -1.51 7.83
CA LEU A 107 -5.97 -2.21 7.24
C LEU A 107 -6.27 -3.70 7.06
N TRP A 108 -5.97 -4.18 5.86
CA TRP A 108 -5.98 -5.57 5.46
C TRP A 108 -4.62 -5.89 4.81
N ILE A 109 -3.79 -6.68 5.49
CA ILE A 109 -2.45 -7.08 5.01
C ILE A 109 -1.65 -5.85 4.51
N GLY A 110 -1.30 -4.97 5.45
CA GLY A 110 -0.44 -3.80 5.21
C GLY A 110 -1.00 -2.72 4.27
N GLY A 111 -2.29 -2.72 3.94
CA GLY A 111 -2.92 -1.70 3.10
C GLY A 111 -4.44 -1.80 3.09
N PHE A 112 -5.13 -1.14 2.16
CA PHE A 112 -6.58 -1.28 2.03
C PHE A 112 -6.96 -2.65 1.46
N ARG A 113 -8.18 -3.13 1.73
CA ARG A 113 -8.70 -4.36 1.13
C ARG A 113 -9.09 -4.12 -0.35
N PRO A 114 -8.44 -4.76 -1.35
CA PRO A 114 -8.63 -4.47 -2.78
C PRO A 114 -10.09 -4.43 -3.23
N SER A 115 -10.92 -5.35 -2.75
CA SER A 115 -12.35 -5.46 -3.10
C SER A 115 -13.21 -4.24 -2.75
N LEU A 116 -12.70 -3.33 -1.90
CA LEU A 116 -13.35 -2.06 -1.61
C LEU A 116 -13.33 -1.11 -2.81
N ILE A 117 -12.36 -1.21 -3.72
CA ILE A 117 -12.26 -0.34 -4.89
C ILE A 117 -13.47 -0.49 -5.82
N PHE A 118 -14.01 -1.71 -5.96
CA PHE A 118 -15.19 -1.96 -6.78
C PHE A 118 -16.46 -1.32 -6.22
N LYS A 119 -16.50 -1.02 -4.91
CA LYS A 119 -17.61 -0.23 -4.33
C LYS A 119 -17.51 1.24 -4.74
N LEU A 120 -16.28 1.77 -4.85
CA LEU A 120 -16.05 3.13 -5.32
C LEU A 120 -16.38 3.23 -6.81
N ILE A 121 -15.87 2.31 -7.63
CA ILE A 121 -16.16 2.27 -9.08
C ILE A 121 -17.66 2.25 -9.33
N ALA A 122 -18.41 1.38 -8.65
CA ALA A 122 -19.86 1.28 -8.82
C ALA A 122 -20.64 2.55 -8.45
N ASN A 123 -20.08 3.42 -7.60
CA ASN A 123 -20.72 4.66 -7.18
C ASN A 123 -20.25 5.89 -7.98
N SER A 124 -19.06 5.81 -8.58
CA SER A 124 -18.37 6.95 -9.20
C SER A 124 -18.35 6.90 -10.73
N VAL A 125 -18.50 5.72 -11.34
CA VAL A 125 -18.50 5.55 -12.79
C VAL A 125 -19.88 5.08 -13.23
N GLN A 126 -20.63 5.95 -13.90
CA GLN A 126 -22.04 5.70 -14.27
C GLN A 126 -22.22 5.20 -15.70
N ASP A 127 -21.22 5.39 -16.57
CA ASP A 127 -21.34 5.21 -18.02
C ASP A 127 -20.51 4.03 -18.54
N LEU A 128 -20.49 2.92 -17.80
CA LEU A 128 -19.83 1.69 -18.25
C LEU A 128 -20.66 1.01 -19.35
N THR A 129 -19.99 0.50 -20.39
CA THR A 129 -20.65 -0.40 -21.35
C THR A 129 -20.95 -1.75 -20.68
N ALA A 130 -21.88 -2.52 -21.25
CA ALA A 130 -22.20 -3.86 -20.74
C ALA A 130 -20.98 -4.81 -20.73
N GLU A 131 -20.07 -4.63 -21.71
CA GLU A 131 -18.81 -5.36 -21.77
C GLU A 131 -17.88 -4.98 -20.61
N GLN A 132 -17.66 -3.68 -20.39
CA GLN A 132 -16.86 -3.19 -19.27
C GLN A 132 -17.45 -3.58 -17.92
N GLU A 133 -18.77 -3.54 -17.76
CA GLU A 133 -19.43 -3.99 -16.54
C GLU A 133 -19.15 -5.48 -16.28
N SER A 134 -19.27 -6.32 -17.31
CA SER A 134 -18.95 -7.74 -17.23
C SER A 134 -17.49 -7.98 -16.84
N GLU A 135 -16.54 -7.28 -17.45
CA GLU A 135 -15.11 -7.35 -17.11
C GLU A 135 -14.86 -6.93 -15.67
N VAL A 136 -15.46 -5.83 -15.21
CA VAL A 136 -15.36 -5.36 -13.83
C VAL A 136 -15.90 -6.41 -12.85
N GLN A 137 -17.02 -7.06 -13.15
CA GLN A 137 -17.54 -8.14 -12.28
C GLN A 137 -16.62 -9.36 -12.25
N GLN A 138 -16.00 -9.72 -13.39
CA GLN A 138 -15.03 -10.81 -13.46
C GLN A 138 -13.81 -10.50 -12.59
N VAL A 139 -13.17 -9.34 -12.78
CA VAL A 139 -12.00 -8.93 -11.99
C VAL A 139 -12.36 -8.88 -10.51
N LYS A 140 -13.53 -8.33 -10.15
CA LYS A 140 -14.01 -8.31 -8.76
C LYS A 140 -14.18 -9.71 -8.16
N ALA A 141 -14.67 -10.68 -8.92
CA ALA A 141 -14.82 -12.06 -8.45
C ALA A 141 -13.46 -12.72 -8.22
N GLU A 142 -12.51 -12.49 -9.12
CA GLU A 142 -11.13 -12.96 -9.04
C GLU A 142 -10.39 -12.36 -7.84
N THR A 143 -10.40 -11.03 -7.68
CA THR A 143 -9.83 -10.34 -6.53
C THR A 143 -10.39 -10.90 -5.21
N ARG A 144 -11.71 -11.14 -5.11
CA ARG A 144 -12.32 -11.71 -3.91
C ARG A 144 -11.86 -13.14 -3.62
N ARG A 145 -11.57 -13.93 -4.66
CA ARG A 145 -11.04 -15.29 -4.50
C ARG A 145 -9.63 -15.22 -3.91
N GLU A 146 -8.76 -14.43 -4.51
CA GLU A 146 -7.38 -14.26 -4.07
C GLU A 146 -7.28 -13.66 -2.67
N GLU A 147 -8.13 -12.67 -2.34
CA GLU A 147 -8.21 -12.14 -0.97
C GLU A 147 -8.55 -13.22 0.08
N ARG A 148 -9.39 -14.21 -0.26
CA ARG A 148 -9.72 -15.31 0.66
C ARG A 148 -8.53 -16.25 0.83
N GLU A 149 -7.84 -16.58 -0.27
CA GLU A 149 -6.66 -17.44 -0.27
C GLU A 149 -5.50 -16.81 0.51
N LEU A 150 -5.28 -15.50 0.34
CA LEU A 150 -4.29 -14.74 1.11
C LEU A 150 -4.63 -14.68 2.59
N GLY A 151 -5.92 -14.47 2.94
CA GLY A 151 -6.36 -14.51 4.33
C GLY A 151 -6.11 -15.87 5.00
N GLN A 152 -6.36 -16.97 4.27
CA GLN A 152 -6.04 -18.32 4.75
C GLN A 152 -4.54 -18.55 4.89
N THR A 153 -3.75 -18.07 3.93
CA THR A 153 -2.28 -18.19 3.95
C THR A 153 -1.69 -17.44 5.14
N MET A 154 -2.14 -16.21 5.39
CA MET A 154 -1.75 -15.42 6.55
C MET A 154 -2.04 -16.17 7.86
N ALA A 155 -3.23 -16.76 7.98
CA ALA A 155 -3.60 -17.54 9.17
C ALA A 155 -2.66 -18.75 9.37
N ARG A 156 -2.32 -19.49 8.30
CA ARG A 156 -1.37 -20.61 8.37
C ARG A 156 0.03 -20.18 8.76
N VAL A 157 0.52 -19.06 8.22
CA VAL A 157 1.83 -18.49 8.57
C VAL A 157 1.87 -18.10 10.05
N GLN A 158 0.80 -17.53 10.59
CA GLN A 158 0.71 -17.20 12.01
C GLN A 158 0.61 -18.44 12.90
N GLU A 159 -0.16 -19.46 12.49
CA GLU A 159 -0.34 -20.71 13.23
C GLU A 159 0.96 -21.54 13.33
N SER A 160 1.77 -21.58 12.26
CA SER A 160 3.00 -22.37 12.22
C SER A 160 4.03 -21.92 13.27
N VAL A 161 4.07 -20.62 13.60
CA VAL A 161 5.01 -20.05 14.57
C VAL A 161 4.39 -19.93 15.97
N ALA A 162 3.08 -19.81 16.07
CA ALA A 162 2.38 -19.88 17.37
C ALA A 162 2.47 -21.28 18.00
N SER A 163 2.50 -22.33 17.19
CA SER A 163 2.40 -23.72 17.64
C SER A 163 3.71 -24.38 18.07
N ALA A 164 4.84 -24.12 17.39
CA ALA A 164 6.08 -24.87 17.63
C ALA A 164 7.07 -24.18 18.60
N PRO A 165 7.52 -22.93 18.40
CA PRO A 165 8.56 -22.34 19.25
C PRO A 165 7.99 -21.64 20.48
N PHE A 166 6.91 -20.86 20.35
CA PHE A 166 6.32 -20.12 21.48
C PHE A 166 5.67 -21.02 22.53
N MET A 167 4.96 -22.07 22.14
CA MET A 167 4.41 -23.05 23.09
C MET A 167 5.51 -23.87 23.78
N ASN A 168 6.58 -24.22 23.06
CA ASN A 168 7.72 -24.88 23.67
C ASN A 168 8.48 -23.94 24.62
N LEU A 169 8.56 -22.64 24.30
CA LEU A 169 9.17 -21.61 25.14
C LEU A 169 8.33 -21.32 26.39
N ALA A 170 7.00 -21.23 26.27
CA ALA A 170 6.08 -21.13 27.42
C ALA A 170 6.08 -22.39 28.31
N ARG A 171 6.28 -23.57 27.71
CA ARG A 171 6.39 -24.85 28.44
C ARG A 171 7.76 -25.02 29.11
N ARG A 172 8.83 -24.44 28.54
CA ARG A 172 10.23 -24.60 28.99
C ARG A 172 10.77 -23.43 29.79
N SER A 173 10.12 -22.26 29.80
CA SER A 173 10.41 -21.18 30.76
C SER A 173 10.12 -21.58 32.22
N ALA A 174 9.43 -22.70 32.43
CA ALA A 174 9.39 -23.41 33.71
C ALA A 174 10.73 -24.08 34.11
N ASN A 175 11.66 -24.28 33.17
CA ASN A 175 12.92 -25.01 33.31
C ASN A 175 14.09 -24.23 32.67
N LEU A 176 14.67 -23.34 33.44
CA LEU A 176 15.83 -22.48 33.11
C LEU A 176 16.99 -23.23 32.41
N VAL A 177 17.31 -22.94 31.14
CA VAL A 177 18.69 -23.07 30.60
C VAL A 177 18.95 -22.07 29.46
N ASP A 178 20.09 -21.39 29.55
CA ASP A 178 20.77 -20.42 28.65
C ASP A 178 21.02 -20.86 27.18
N ARG A 179 20.23 -21.80 26.63
CA ARG A 179 20.29 -22.32 25.24
C ARG A 179 19.16 -21.77 24.34
N GLU A 180 18.39 -20.80 24.83
CA GLU A 180 17.02 -20.48 24.39
C GLU A 180 16.90 -19.41 23.28
N VAL A 181 17.91 -18.58 23.07
CA VAL A 181 17.88 -17.46 22.10
C VAL A 181 17.85 -17.89 20.62
N PRO A 182 18.61 -18.91 20.17
CA PRO A 182 18.73 -19.22 18.73
C PRO A 182 17.46 -19.82 18.10
N GLU A 183 16.68 -20.59 18.87
CA GLU A 183 15.46 -21.26 18.37
C GLU A 183 14.32 -20.25 18.19
N ALA A 184 14.17 -19.31 19.13
CA ALA A 184 13.21 -18.21 19.03
C ALA A 184 13.56 -17.24 17.90
N GLU A 185 14.85 -16.96 17.68
CA GLU A 185 15.31 -16.11 16.58
C GLU A 185 15.05 -16.74 15.21
N ALA A 186 15.32 -18.05 15.05
CA ALA A 186 15.02 -18.78 13.82
C ALA A 186 13.51 -18.79 13.52
N ALA A 187 12.69 -19.01 14.54
CA ALA A 187 11.24 -18.95 14.44
C ALA A 187 10.73 -17.59 13.97
N MET A 188 11.28 -16.51 14.53
CA MET A 188 10.92 -15.15 14.16
C MET A 188 11.31 -14.85 12.71
N LYS A 189 12.48 -15.30 12.25
CA LYS A 189 12.92 -15.14 10.86
C LYS A 189 12.00 -15.87 9.87
N GLU A 190 11.57 -17.08 10.18
CA GLU A 190 10.59 -17.80 9.36
C GLU A 190 9.22 -17.09 9.33
N LEU A 191 8.77 -16.55 10.47
CA LEU A 191 7.56 -15.73 10.52
C LEU A 191 7.67 -14.49 9.62
N GLN A 192 8.78 -13.75 9.75
CA GLN A 192 9.04 -12.54 8.98
C GLN A 192 9.02 -12.85 7.47
N LYS A 193 9.68 -13.92 7.05
CA LYS A 193 9.69 -14.36 5.65
C LYS A 193 8.30 -14.74 5.14
N GLY A 194 7.54 -15.50 5.91
CA GLY A 194 6.17 -15.88 5.55
C GLY A 194 5.23 -14.67 5.46
N MET A 195 5.33 -13.74 6.41
CA MET A 195 4.54 -12.52 6.43
C MET A 195 4.92 -11.57 5.29
N LEU A 196 6.20 -11.49 4.92
CA LEU A 196 6.66 -10.70 3.78
C LEU A 196 6.06 -11.22 2.46
N ALA A 197 6.10 -12.54 2.23
CA ALA A 197 5.50 -13.13 1.03
C ALA A 197 3.98 -12.89 0.94
N VAL A 198 3.28 -12.94 2.09
CA VAL A 198 1.85 -12.62 2.17
C VAL A 198 1.59 -11.15 1.85
N LEU A 199 2.43 -10.24 2.34
CA LEU A 199 2.34 -8.82 2.07
C LEU A 199 2.58 -8.50 0.60
N GLU A 200 3.63 -9.06 -0.01
CA GLU A 200 3.95 -8.88 -1.43
C GLU A 200 2.81 -9.35 -2.34
N ALA A 201 2.24 -10.52 -2.05
CA ALA A 201 1.10 -11.04 -2.80
C ALA A 201 -0.16 -10.19 -2.60
N ALA A 202 -0.36 -9.60 -1.41
CA ALA A 202 -1.46 -8.66 -1.17
C ALA A 202 -1.25 -7.30 -1.87
N ASP A 203 -0.01 -6.85 -2.00
CA ASP A 203 0.33 -5.63 -2.76
C ASP A 203 0.15 -5.83 -4.27
N ALA A 204 0.41 -7.03 -4.80
CA ALA A 204 0.15 -7.36 -6.20
C ALA A 204 -1.34 -7.32 -6.60
N LEU A 205 -2.26 -7.34 -5.62
CA LEU A 205 -3.71 -7.18 -5.85
C LEU A 205 -4.16 -5.71 -5.96
N ARG A 206 -3.28 -4.74 -5.73
CA ARG A 206 -3.59 -3.31 -5.67
C ARG A 206 -3.01 -2.55 -6.85
#